data_AF-A0A955GPS8-F1
#
_entry.id   AF-A0A955GPS8-F1
#
_cell.length_a   1.000
_cell.length_b   1.000
_cell.length_c   1.000
_cell.angle_alpha   90.00
_cell.angle_beta   90.00
_cell.angle_gamma   90.00
#
_symmetry.space_group_name_H-M   'P 1'
#
loop_
_entity.id
_entity.type
_entity.pdbx_description
1 polymer ?
#
loop_
_entity_poly.entity_id
_entity_poly.type
_entity_poly.pdbx_seq_one_letter_code
_entity_poly.pdbx_strand_id
1 'polypeptide(L)' 'FTVTTISGDIARTRAVDMSDYDNDGDLDIYVANLAGANKLYLNNGSGSFTPKSTPDATNRPGGV' A
#
# COMPACT_ATOMS: atom_id res chain seq x y z
N PHE A 1 -4.14 -0.50 -21.05
CA PHE A 1 -3.73 -0.39 -19.63
C PHE A 1 -3.67 1.10 -19.30
N THR A 2 -4.27 1.51 -18.20
CA THR A 2 -4.16 2.87 -17.69
C THR A 2 -3.09 2.87 -16.62
N VAL A 3 -2.12 3.78 -16.71
CA VAL A 3 -1.10 3.94 -15.68
C VAL A 3 -1.58 5.01 -14.72
N THR A 4 -1.87 4.61 -13.48
CA THR A 4 -2.20 5.54 -12.39
C THR A 4 -0.96 5.75 -11.54
N THR A 5 -0.57 7.01 -11.33
CA THR A 5 0.56 7.36 -10.47
C THR A 5 0.06 7.76 -9.09
N ILE A 6 0.54 7.09 -8.04
CA ILE A 6 0.32 7.50 -6.65
C ILE A 6 1.25 8.69 -6.36
N SER A 7 0.73 9.89 -6.54
CA SER A 7 1.51 11.13 -6.42
C SER A 7 1.67 11.57 -4.96
N GLY A 8 2.78 12.22 -4.63
CA GLY A 8 3.02 12.80 -3.30
C GLY A 8 3.56 11.82 -2.25
N ASP A 9 3.71 10.54 -2.56
CA ASP A 9 4.51 9.63 -1.74
C ASP A 9 5.99 9.73 -2.10
N ILE A 10 6.76 10.39 -1.24
CA ILE A 10 8.20 10.62 -1.42
C ILE A 10 9.04 9.98 -0.30
N ALA A 11 8.43 9.10 0.50
CA ALA A 11 9.12 8.46 1.61
C ALA A 11 10.20 7.50 1.09
N ARG A 12 11.26 7.30 1.89
CA ARG A 12 12.30 6.31 1.55
C ARG A 12 11.76 4.91 1.82
N THR A 13 11.23 4.27 0.78
CA THR A 13 10.69 2.91 0.85
C THR A 13 11.80 1.88 0.90
N ARG A 14 11.61 0.86 1.75
CA ARG A 14 12.54 -0.26 1.92
C ARG A 14 12.00 -1.57 1.35
N ALA A 15 10.68 -1.73 1.36
CA ALA A 15 10.00 -2.88 0.78
C ALA A 15 8.58 -2.48 0.35
N VAL A 16 8.06 -3.20 -0.63
CA VAL A 16 6.68 -3.12 -1.11
C VAL A 16 6.12 -4.54 -1.12
N ASP A 17 4.86 -4.68 -0.74
CA ASP A 17 4.09 -5.92 -0.81
C ASP A 17 2.74 -5.67 -1.49
N MET A 18 2.20 -6.68 -2.15
CA MET A 18 0.89 -6.63 -2.81
C MET A 18 0.06 -7.84 -2.40
N SER A 19 -1.09 -7.57 -1.79
CA SER A 19 -2.06 -8.57 -1.35
C SER A 19 -3.43 -7.91 -1.25
N ASP A 20 -4.49 -8.70 -1.19
CA ASP A 20 -5.83 -8.23 -0.84
C ASP A 20 -5.87 -7.99 0.69
N TYR A 21 -5.71 -6.74 1.12
CA TYR A 21 -5.54 -6.38 2.53
C TYR A 21 -6.86 -6.04 3.22
N ASP A 22 -7.91 -5.70 2.47
CA ASP A 22 -9.25 -5.45 3.00
C ASP A 22 -10.31 -6.51 2.63
N ASN A 23 -9.89 -7.56 1.92
CA ASN A 23 -10.68 -8.72 1.50
C ASN A 23 -11.82 -8.36 0.53
N ASP A 24 -11.59 -7.39 -0.35
CA ASP A 24 -12.57 -6.99 -1.37
C ASP A 24 -12.36 -7.69 -2.73
N GLY A 25 -11.29 -8.47 -2.86
CA GLY A 25 -10.94 -9.23 -4.04
C GLY A 25 -10.00 -8.49 -5.01
N ASP A 26 -9.60 -7.26 -4.68
CA ASP A 26 -8.63 -6.48 -5.45
C ASP A 26 -7.25 -6.44 -4.75
N LEU A 27 -6.17 -6.40 -5.55
CA LEU A 27 -4.82 -6.29 -4.98
C LEU A 27 -4.54 -4.87 -4.51
N ASP A 28 -4.16 -4.75 -3.24
CA ASP A 28 -3.69 -3.52 -2.60
C ASP A 28 -2.17 -3.41 -2.58
N ILE A 29 -1.65 -2.26 -2.15
CA ILE A 29 -0.20 -2.01 -2.02
C ILE A 29 0.15 -1.60 -0.60
N TYR A 30 1.03 -2.37 0.03
CA TYR A 30 1.66 -2.00 1.30
C TYR A 30 3.09 -1.50 1.06
N VAL A 31 3.42 -0.34 1.63
CA VAL A 31 4.71 0.34 1.49
C VAL A 31 5.38 0.44 2.86
N ALA A 32 6.47 -0.30 3.03
CA ALA A 32 7.28 -0.27 4.25
C ALA A 32 8.37 0.80 4.12
N ASN A 33 8.24 1.88 4.89
CA ASN A 33 9.15 3.03 4.83
C ASN A 33 10.28 2.90 5.86
N LEU A 34 11.50 3.27 5.45
CA LEU A 34 12.70 3.18 6.29
C LEU A 34 12.69 4.21 7.42
N ALA A 35 12.27 5.43 7.12
CA ALA A 35 12.19 6.55 8.05
C ALA A 35 10.86 7.27 7.82
N GLY A 36 9.80 6.80 8.47
CA GLY A 36 8.43 7.31 8.33
C GLY A 36 7.40 6.23 8.62
N ALA A 37 6.12 6.61 8.61
CA ALA A 37 5.03 5.64 8.73
C ALA A 37 4.97 4.74 7.49
N ASN A 38 4.69 3.46 7.70
CA ASN A 38 4.27 2.57 6.63
C ASN A 38 2.92 3.05 6.08
N LYS A 39 2.66 2.74 4.81
CA LYS A 39 1.44 3.16 4.13
C LYS A 39 0.77 1.96 3.50
N LEU A 40 -0.56 1.93 3.58
CA LEU A 40 -1.39 0.98 2.86
C LEU A 40 -2.23 1.77 1.86
N TYR A 41 -2.20 1.35 0.61
CA TYR A 41 -2.94 1.91 -0.49
C TYR A 41 -3.96 0.90 -0.98
N LEU A 42 -5.24 1.23 -0.84
CA LEU A 42 -6.35 0.37 -1.21
C LEU A 42 -6.72 0.59 -2.67
N ASN A 43 -6.83 -0.50 -3.43
CA ASN A 43 -7.33 -0.51 -4.80
C ASN A 43 -8.85 -0.70 -4.79
N ASN A 44 -9.54 -0.11 -5.74
CA ASN A 44 -11.00 -0.25 -5.90
C ASN A 44 -11.39 -1.03 -7.16
N GLY A 45 -10.51 -1.91 -7.63
CA GLY A 45 -10.67 -2.71 -8.85
C GLY A 45 -10.52 -1.95 -10.17
N SER A 46 -10.45 -0.62 -10.13
CA SER A 46 -10.25 0.22 -11.32
C SER A 46 -8.77 0.60 -11.56
N GLY A 47 -7.86 0.13 -10.72
CA GLY A 47 -6.46 0.56 -10.72
C GLY A 47 -6.26 1.96 -10.15
N SER A 48 -7.18 2.40 -9.30
CA SER A 48 -7.09 3.65 -8.54
C SER A 48 -6.82 3.35 -7.08
N PHE A 49 -5.75 3.94 -6.53
CA PHE A 49 -5.26 3.64 -5.19
C PHE A 49 -5.49 4.80 -4.23
N THR A 50 -6.01 4.52 -3.04
CA THR A 50 -6.26 5.52 -1.99
C THR A 50 -5.54 5.18 -0.69
N PRO A 51 -4.88 6.15 -0.03
CA PRO A 51 -4.18 5.88 1.21
C PRO A 51 -5.17 5.56 2.34
N LYS A 52 -4.92 4.49 3.09
CA LYS A 52 -5.65 4.19 4.31
C LYS A 52 -5.20 5.12 5.44
N SER A 53 -6.13 5.88 6.00
CA SER A 53 -5.84 6.96 6.97
C SER A 53 -5.34 6.49 8.35
N THR A 54 -5.45 5.21 8.65
CA THR A 54 -4.99 4.62 9.93
C THR A 54 -3.66 3.91 9.70
N PRO A 55 -2.63 4.13 10.55
CA PRO A 55 -1.45 3.28 10.52
C PRO A 55 -1.92 1.86 10.77
N ASP A 56 -1.80 1.03 9.74
CA ASP A 56 -2.17 -0.37 9.85
C ASP A 56 -1.30 -0.98 10.95
N ALA A 57 -1.95 -1.49 12.00
CA ALA A 57 -1.27 -2.07 13.16
C ALA A 57 -0.54 -3.38 12.80
N THR A 58 -0.73 -3.89 11.58
CA THR A 58 0.01 -5.04 11.08
C THR A 58 1.37 -4.55 10.58
N ASN A 59 2.32 -4.57 11.50
CA ASN A 59 3.73 -4.37 11.21
C ASN A 59 4.28 -5.58 10.43
N ARG A 60 3.73 -5.93 9.24
CA ARG A 60 4.16 -7.11 8.47
C ARG A 60 5.04 -6.74 7.26
N PRO A 61 6.33 -6.48 7.48
CA PRO A 61 7.34 -6.80 6.50
C PRO A 61 7.73 -8.27 6.67
N GLY A 62 7.33 -9.13 5.72
CA GLY A 62 7.93 -10.45 5.52
C GLY A 62 7.42 -11.59 6.42
N GLY A 63 6.11 -11.78 6.54
CA GLY A 63 5.63 -13.08 7.00
C GLY A 63 5.64 -14.09 5.86
N VAL A 64 6.00 -15.33 6.21
CA VAL A 64 5.87 -16.54 5.40
C VAL A 64 4.48 -16.71 4.77
#